data_AF-A0A7C7CPN9-F1
#
_entry.id   AF-A0A7C7CPN9-F1
#
_cell.length_a   1.000
_cell.length_b   1.000
_cell.length_c   1.000
_cell.angle_alpha   90.00
_cell.angle_beta   90.00
_cell.angle_gamma   90.00
#
_symmetry.space_group_name_H-M   'P 1'
#
loop_
_entity.id
_entity.type
_entity.pdbx_description
1 polymer ?
#
loop_
_entity_poly.entity_id
_entity_poly.type
_entity_poly.pdbx_seq_one_letter_code
_entity_poly.pdbx_strand_id
1 'polypeptide(L)'
;MAIDKGEEEMNRKQTRKVLIVGAGGIGSQLLDLLIPALTAGDIASRMGGVQIHLMDDDRVEVGNLAHQRHDPRMVGRLKVNSSA
;
A
#
# COMPACT_ATOMS: atom_id res chain seq x y z
N MET A 1 6.38 7.72 40.86
CA MET A 1 5.25 8.16 40.00
C MET A 1 5.03 7.02 39.01
N ALA A 2 4.11 6.11 39.33
CA ALA A 2 3.78 5.00 38.45
C ALA A 2 2.75 5.51 37.45
N ILE A 3 3.17 5.69 36.20
CA ILE A 3 2.23 5.86 35.09
C ILE A 3 1.43 4.56 34.99
N ASP A 4 0.11 4.70 35.09
CA ASP A 4 -0.83 3.59 35.02
C ASP A 4 -0.75 2.97 33.62
N LYS A 5 -0.39 1.67 33.56
CA LYS A 5 -0.30 0.93 32.29
C LYS A 5 -1.64 0.95 31.52
N GLY A 6 -2.76 1.20 32.21
CA GLY A 6 -4.08 1.39 31.60
C GLY A 6 -4.20 2.64 30.72
N GLU A 7 -3.52 3.75 31.05
CA GLU A 7 -3.55 4.98 30.24
C GLU A 7 -2.70 4.86 28.97
N GLU A 8 -1.55 4.18 29.04
CA GLU A 8 -0.71 3.90 27.87
C GLU A 8 -1.43 2.99 26.85
N GLU A 9 -2.23 2.03 27.33
CA GLU A 9 -2.97 1.12 26.45
C GLU A 9 -4.16 1.78 25.76
N MET A 10 -4.86 2.70 26.43
CA MET A 10 -5.92 3.52 25.83
C MET A 10 -5.41 4.52 24.79
N ASN A 11 -4.13 4.93 24.88
CA ASN A 11 -3.53 5.91 23.96
C ASN A 11 -2.72 5.27 22.82
N ARG A 12 -2.64 3.93 22.76
CA ARG A 12 -1.94 3.21 21.70
C ARG A 12 -2.75 3.24 20.41
N LYS A 13 -2.42 4.17 19.51
CA LYS A 13 -3.01 4.18 18.16
C LYS A 13 -2.63 2.90 17.42
N GLN A 14 -3.62 2.06 17.11
CA GLN A 14 -3.41 0.88 16.26
C GLN A 14 -3.08 1.29 14.82
N THR A 15 -2.05 0.65 14.26
CA THR A 15 -1.75 0.72 12.84
C THR A 15 -2.91 0.13 12.03
N ARG A 16 -3.39 0.90 11.05
CA ARG A 16 -4.49 0.47 10.18
C ARG A 16 -3.95 -0.44 9.08
N LYS A 17 -4.60 -1.58 8.87
CA LYS A 17 -4.24 -2.54 7.82
C LYS A 17 -5.21 -2.40 6.65
N VAL A 18 -4.67 -2.25 5.45
CA VAL A 18 -5.42 -2.12 4.20
C VAL A 18 -4.93 -3.20 3.24
N LEU A 19 -5.85 -3.95 2.65
CA LEU A 19 -5.55 -4.89 1.57
C LEU A 19 -6.11 -4.33 0.26
N ILE A 20 -5.25 -4.23 -0.74
CA ILE A 20 -5.61 -3.92 -2.12
C ILE A 20 -5.51 -5.21 -2.93
N VAL A 21 -6.62 -5.62 -3.53
CA VAL A 21 -6.67 -6.81 -4.40
C VAL A 21 -6.74 -6.35 -5.85
N GLY A 22 -5.76 -6.80 -6.64
CA GLY A 22 -5.50 -6.35 -8.01
C GLY A 22 -4.39 -5.31 -8.07
N ALA A 23 -3.33 -5.62 -8.82
CA ALA A 23 -2.19 -4.78 -9.17
C ALA A 23 -2.22 -4.38 -10.67
N GLY A 24 -3.39 -4.52 -11.31
CA GLY A 24 -3.63 -3.99 -12.66
C GLY A 24 -3.81 -2.47 -12.68
N GLY A 25 -4.35 -1.92 -13.77
CA GLY A 25 -4.36 -0.46 -14.01
C GLY A 25 -5.03 0.39 -12.92
N ILE A 26 -6.07 -0.11 -12.25
CA ILE A 26 -6.73 0.59 -11.14
C ILE A 26 -5.91 0.46 -9.86
N GLY A 27 -5.42 -0.73 -9.55
CA GLY A 27 -4.62 -0.99 -8.35
C GLY A 27 -3.32 -0.19 -8.34
N SER A 28 -2.61 -0.16 -9.48
CA SER A 28 -1.39 0.64 -9.61
C SER A 28 -1.66 2.14 -9.50
N GLN A 29 -2.71 2.66 -10.16
CA GLN A 29 -3.09 4.07 -10.02
C GLN A 29 -3.53 4.41 -8.59
N LEU A 30 -4.25 3.53 -7.91
CA LEU A 30 -4.62 3.73 -6.52
C LEU A 30 -3.39 3.84 -5.64
N LEU A 31 -2.39 2.96 -5.80
CA LEU A 31 -1.13 3.03 -5.06
C LEU A 31 -0.38 4.34 -5.33
N ASP A 32 -0.28 4.75 -6.59
CA ASP A 32 0.38 5.99 -7.02
C ASP A 32 -0.24 7.25 -6.40
N LEU A 33 -1.54 7.22 -6.09
CA LEU A 33 -2.25 8.34 -5.45
C LEU A 33 -2.29 8.22 -3.93
N LEU A 34 -2.55 7.01 -3.42
CA LEU A 34 -2.77 6.76 -2.00
C LEU A 34 -1.48 6.90 -1.19
N ILE A 35 -0.36 6.37 -1.69
CA ILE A 35 0.90 6.44 -0.96
C ILE A 35 1.31 7.91 -0.75
N PRO A 36 1.40 8.77 -1.78
CA PRO A 36 1.71 10.18 -1.58
C PRO A 36 0.69 10.90 -0.69
N ALA A 37 -0.60 10.61 -0.83
CA ALA A 37 -1.62 11.23 0.02
C ALA A 37 -1.45 10.89 1.51
N LEU A 38 -0.98 9.68 1.83
CA LEU A 38 -0.68 9.25 3.19
C LEU A 38 0.64 9.81 3.72
N THR A 39 1.65 9.98 2.85
CA THR A 39 3.03 10.34 3.25
C THR A 39 3.37 11.81 3.12
N ALA A 40 2.63 12.60 2.33
CA ALA A 40 2.92 14.02 2.09
C ALA A 40 2.66 14.91 3.32
N GLY A 41 1.89 14.42 4.29
CA GLY A 41 1.58 15.13 5.53
C GLY A 41 1.65 14.21 6.74
N ASP A 42 0.89 14.54 7.79
CA ASP A 42 0.88 13.81 9.06
C ASP A 42 -0.30 12.84 9.21
N ILE A 43 -1.11 12.64 8.17
CA ILE A 43 -2.33 11.80 8.23
C ILE A 43 -1.99 10.38 8.68
N ALA A 44 -0.99 9.73 8.06
CA ALA A 44 -0.62 8.37 8.44
C ALA A 44 -0.16 8.28 9.90
N SER A 45 0.65 9.22 10.39
CA SER A 45 1.12 9.22 11.79
C SER A 45 -0.01 9.54 12.78
N ARG A 46 -0.91 10.47 12.43
CA ARG A 46 -2.13 10.76 13.19
C ARG A 46 -3.06 9.55 13.27
N MET A 47 -3.00 8.66 12.29
CA MET A 47 -3.72 7.38 12.25
C MET A 47 -2.96 6.21 12.91
N GLY A 48 -1.82 6.43 13.59
CA GLY A 48 -1.05 5.33 14.19
C GLY A 48 -0.31 4.45 13.18
N GLY A 49 -0.10 4.96 11.96
CA GLY A 49 0.48 4.25 10.83
C GLY A 49 -0.57 3.56 9.95
N VAL A 50 -0.17 3.31 8.72
CA VAL A 50 -0.95 2.52 7.75
C VAL A 50 -0.03 1.45 7.15
N GLN A 51 -0.49 0.21 7.17
CA GLN A 51 0.15 -0.92 6.52
C GLN A 51 -0.68 -1.33 5.31
N ILE A 52 -0.10 -1.21 4.12
CA ILE A 52 -0.75 -1.58 2.85
C ILE A 52 -0.22 -2.94 2.42
N HIS A 53 -1.13 -3.85 2.13
CA HIS A 53 -0.87 -5.14 1.51
C HIS A 53 -1.41 -5.12 0.08
N LEU A 54 -0.63 -5.64 -0.87
CA LEU A 54 -1.04 -5.80 -2.26
C LEU A 54 -1.12 -7.29 -2.60
N MET A 55 -2.21 -7.69 -3.25
CA MET A 55 -2.42 -9.07 -3.68
C MET A 55 -2.85 -9.09 -5.15
N ASP A 56 -2.14 -9.87 -5.95
CA ASP A 56 -2.45 -10.18 -7.35
C ASP A 56 -1.74 -11.49 -7.71
N ASP A 57 -2.40 -12.37 -8.45
CA ASP A 57 -1.82 -13.66 -8.91
C ASP A 57 -1.42 -13.62 -10.39
N ASP A 58 -1.77 -12.55 -11.10
CA ASP A 58 -1.40 -12.37 -12.50
C ASP A 58 0.09 -12.06 -12.65
N ARG A 59 0.59 -12.39 -13.84
CA ARG A 59 1.88 -11.92 -14.35
C ARG A 59 1.70 -10.71 -15.26
N VAL A 60 2.76 -9.91 -15.37
CA VAL A 60 2.82 -8.81 -16.33
C VAL A 60 2.87 -9.37 -17.75
N GLU A 61 1.92 -8.97 -18.58
CA GLU A 61 1.89 -9.25 -20.01
C GLU A 61 2.26 -8.00 -20.83
N VAL A 62 2.73 -8.20 -22.06
CA VAL A 62 3.08 -7.10 -22.98
C VAL A 62 1.89 -6.13 -23.17
N GLY A 63 0.66 -6.65 -23.23
CA GLY A 63 -0.56 -5.84 -23.35
C GLY A 63 -0.82 -4.92 -22.16
N ASN A 64 -0.23 -5.19 -20.99
CA ASN A 64 -0.40 -4.36 -19.80
C ASN A 64 0.47 -3.11 -19.81
N LEU A 65 1.57 -3.09 -20.58
CA LEU A 65 2.56 -2.00 -20.57
C LEU A 65 1.95 -0.63 -20.91
N ALA A 66 0.96 -0.60 -21.80
CA ALA A 66 0.34 0.63 -22.26
C ALA A 66 -0.56 1.32 -21.21
N HIS A 67 -1.07 0.59 -20.21
CA HIS A 67 -2.11 1.12 -19.31
C HIS A 67 -1.97 0.72 -17.83
N GLN A 68 -0.98 -0.11 -17.45
CA GLN A 68 -0.76 -0.54 -16.06
C GLN A 68 0.57 -0.05 -15.48
N ARG A 69 1.32 0.77 -16.24
CA ARG A 69 2.59 1.41 -15.83
C ARG A 69 3.70 0.44 -15.41
N HIS A 70 3.68 -0.80 -15.91
CA HIS A 70 4.78 -1.74 -15.70
C HIS A 70 5.99 -1.38 -16.56
N ASP A 71 7.19 -1.58 -16.00
CA ASP A 71 8.44 -1.51 -16.76
C ASP A 71 8.51 -2.72 -17.72
N PRO A 72 8.94 -2.54 -18.99
CA PRO A 72 9.06 -3.65 -19.94
C PRO A 72 9.90 -4.84 -19.44
N ARG A 73 10.89 -4.61 -18.55
CA ARG A 73 11.73 -5.66 -17.95
C ARG A 73 10.96 -6.56 -16.98
N MET A 74 9.74 -6.16 -16.59
CA MET A 74 8.90 -6.88 -15.66
C MET A 74 7.95 -7.87 -16.33
N VAL A 75 7.87 -7.90 -17.67
CA VAL A 75 7.06 -8.90 -18.40
C VAL A 75 7.42 -10.32 -17.94
N GLY A 76 6.40 -11.11 -17.63
CA GLY A 76 6.52 -12.47 -17.08
C GLY A 76 6.76 -12.53 -15.57
N ARG A 77 7.00 -11.41 -14.88
CA ARG A 77 7.05 -11.34 -13.40
C ARG A 77 5.63 -11.19 -12.83
N LEU A 78 5.45 -11.52 -11.56
CA LEU A 78 4.19 -11.28 -10.86
C LEU A 78 3.89 -9.77 -10.80
N LYS A 79 2.65 -9.36 -11.04
CA LYS A 79 2.26 -7.93 -11.04
C LYS A 79 2.54 -7.26 -9.70
N VAL A 80 2.35 -7.98 -8.59
CA VAL A 80 2.68 -7.47 -7.24
C VAL A 80 4.13 -7.02 -7.09
N ASN A 81 5.07 -7.61 -7.82
CA ASN A 81 6.48 -7.25 -7.77
C ASN A 81 6.85 -6.11 -8.73
N SER A 82 5.92 -5.71 -9.61
CA SER A 82 6.12 -4.61 -10.56
C SER A 82 5.43 -3.32 -10.13
N SER A 83 4.50 -3.36 -9.18
CA SER A 83 3.65 -2.24 -8.78
C SER A 83 3.97 -1.70 -7.37
N ALA A 84 5.02 -2.21 -6.74
CA ALA A 84 5.48 -1.83 -5.40
C ALA A 84 6.99 -1.62 -5.41
#